data_AF-A0A952A9U7-F1
#
_entry.id   AF-A0A952A9U7-F1
#
_cell.length_a   1.000
_cell.length_b   1.000
_cell.length_c   1.000
_cell.angle_alpha   90.00
_cell.angle_beta   90.00
_cell.angle_gamma   90.00
#
_symmetry.space_group_name_H-M   'P 1'
#
loop_
_entity.id
_entity.type
_entity.pdbx_description
1 polymer ?
#
loop_
_entity_poly.entity_id
_entity_poly.type
_entity_poly.pdbx_seq_one_letter_code
_entity_poly.pdbx_strand_id
1 'polypeptide(L)'
;MKESFFKPYGFIWVTGGFFLISLLGHWVFGWFSFVSEQHAHGATMDVADYAIQMMRDTLENWQSEFLQLIWQVAGLAMLLHVGSPQSKEGDDRVEAKIDAILLAVEKRRGERILKEIDGIYEGRHTDTGLIRQRAMRAERRRAGA
;
A
#
# COMPACT_ATOMS: atom_id res chain seq x y z
N MET A 1 -30.44 -10.79 1.09
CA MET A 1 -29.86 -10.56 2.43
C MET A 1 -29.38 -9.12 2.46
N LYS A 2 -29.76 -8.32 3.47
CA LYS A 2 -29.22 -6.95 3.59
C LYS A 2 -27.77 -7.09 4.04
N GLU A 3 -26.83 -6.86 3.12
CA GLU A 3 -25.41 -6.83 3.47
C GLU A 3 -25.20 -5.78 4.58
N SER A 4 -24.61 -6.20 5.69
CA SER A 4 -24.35 -5.32 6.83
C SER A 4 -23.25 -4.34 6.44
N PHE A 5 -23.58 -3.05 6.41
CA PHE A 5 -22.66 -1.95 6.12
C PHE A 5 -21.42 -1.95 7.02
N PHE A 6 -21.48 -2.62 8.17
CA PHE A 6 -20.40 -2.70 9.16
C PHE A 6 -19.39 -3.83 8.91
N LYS A 7 -19.75 -4.89 8.16
CA LYS A 7 -18.85 -6.03 7.94
C LYS A 7 -17.63 -5.71 7.06
N PRO A 8 -17.74 -4.98 5.93
CA PRO A 8 -16.57 -4.71 5.10
C PRO A 8 -15.60 -3.68 5.71
N TYR A 9 -16.02 -2.90 6.71
CA TYR A 9 -15.23 -1.79 7.27
C TYR A 9 -14.87 -1.95 8.76
N GLY A 10 -14.96 -3.17 9.30
CA GLY A 10 -14.70 -3.42 10.74
C GLY A 10 -13.35 -2.87 11.23
N PHE A 11 -12.31 -2.97 10.40
CA PHE A 11 -10.99 -2.41 10.70
C PHE A 11 -11.03 -0.88 10.91
N ILE A 12 -11.72 -0.13 10.04
CA ILE A 12 -11.82 1.33 10.13
C ILE A 12 -12.57 1.74 11.40
N TRP A 13 -13.65 1.02 11.74
CA TRP A 13 -14.43 1.33 12.93
C TRP A 13 -13.66 1.08 14.22
N VAL A 14 -12.96 -0.05 14.32
CA VAL A 14 -12.17 -0.40 15.51
C VAL A 14 -10.99 0.58 15.66
N THR A 15 -10.23 0.81 14.59
CA THR A 15 -9.08 1.72 14.63
C THR A 15 -9.49 3.17 14.82
N GLY A 16 -10.56 3.62 14.16
CA GLY A 16 -11.16 4.94 14.38
C GLY A 16 -11.66 5.13 15.81
N GLY A 17 -12.25 4.09 16.41
CA GLY A 17 -12.63 4.09 17.82
C GLY A 17 -11.44 4.27 18.76
N PHE A 18 -10.38 3.48 18.58
CA PHE A 18 -9.14 3.64 19.36
C PHE A 18 -8.52 5.03 19.16
N PHE A 19 -8.50 5.54 17.92
CA PHE A 19 -8.01 6.88 17.61
C PHE A 19 -8.79 7.96 18.36
N LEU A 20 -10.13 7.93 18.32
CA LEU A 20 -10.96 8.91 19.02
C LEU A 20 -10.76 8.84 20.54
N ILE A 21 -10.68 7.64 21.11
CA ILE A 21 -10.41 7.47 22.55
C ILE A 21 -9.04 8.06 22.90
N SER A 22 -8.01 7.78 22.10
CA SER A 22 -6.67 8.34 22.33
C SER A 22 -6.62 9.86 22.15
N LEU A 23 -7.35 10.41 21.17
CA LEU A 23 -7.40 11.84 20.91
C LEU A 23 -8.11 12.58 22.05
N LEU A 24 -9.24 12.05 22.51
CA LEU A 24 -9.93 12.58 23.69
C LEU A 24 -9.05 12.48 24.94
N GLY A 25 -8.37 11.36 25.13
CA GLY A 25 -7.40 11.18 26.21
C GLY A 25 -6.29 12.23 26.16
N HIS A 26 -5.68 12.45 24.99
CA HIS A 26 -4.63 13.45 24.79
C HIS A 26 -5.07 14.84 25.23
N TRP A 27 -6.26 15.28 24.83
CA TRP A 27 -6.82 16.57 25.25
C TRP A 27 -7.13 16.55 26.76
N VAL A 28 -7.81 15.54 27.30
CA VAL A 28 -8.13 15.47 28.74
C VAL A 28 -6.88 15.53 29.62
N PHE A 29 -5.83 14.78 29.29
CA PHE A 29 -4.57 14.83 30.03
C PHE A 29 -3.81 16.13 29.80
N GLY A 30 -3.89 16.70 28.59
CA GLY A 30 -3.36 18.01 28.28
C GLY A 30 -4.00 19.12 29.13
N TRP A 31 -5.31 19.04 29.40
CA TRP A 31 -5.99 19.96 30.31
C TRP A 31 -5.40 19.91 31.73
N PHE A 32 -5.15 18.70 32.25
CA PHE A 32 -4.53 18.58 33.57
C PHE A 32 -3.11 19.16 33.61
N SER A 33 -2.32 18.98 32.55
CA SER A 33 -0.99 19.61 32.43
C SER A 33 -1.09 21.13 32.37
N PHE A 34 -1.97 21.65 31.51
CA PHE A 34 -2.18 23.08 31.33
C PHE A 34 -2.60 23.76 32.63
N VAL A 35 -3.59 23.21 33.35
CA VAL A 35 -4.03 23.77 34.63
C VAL A 35 -2.89 23.74 35.66
N SER A 36 -2.13 22.65 35.72
CA SER A 36 -0.98 22.55 36.61
C SER A 36 0.09 23.61 36.33
N GLU A 37 0.39 23.87 35.06
CA GLU A 37 1.35 24.91 34.63
C GLU A 37 0.84 26.31 34.97
N GLN A 38 -0.42 26.63 34.64
CA GLN A 38 -1.01 27.93 34.95
C GLN A 38 -1.03 28.20 36.46
N HIS A 39 -1.35 27.18 37.27
CA HIS A 39 -1.27 27.28 38.74
C HIS A 39 0.15 27.55 39.23
N ALA A 40 1.16 26.86 38.68
CA ALA A 40 2.56 27.05 39.05
C ALA A 40 3.08 28.45 38.70
N HIS A 41 2.57 29.04 37.62
CA HIS A 41 2.93 30.38 37.16
C HIS A 41 2.04 31.51 37.71
N GLY A 42 1.01 31.19 38.50
CA GLY A 42 0.03 32.18 39.00
C GLY A 42 -0.77 32.86 37.88
N ALA A 43 -0.89 32.20 36.73
CA ALA A 43 -1.57 32.72 35.55
C ALA A 43 -3.07 32.37 35.56
N THR A 44 -3.88 33.16 34.86
CA THR A 44 -5.32 32.88 34.70
C THR A 44 -5.52 31.72 33.73
N MET A 45 -6.49 30.85 34.04
CA MET A 45 -6.88 29.76 33.15
C MET A 45 -7.84 30.30 32.09
N ASP A 46 -7.41 30.31 30.82
CA ASP A 46 -8.26 30.60 29.67
C ASP A 46 -8.42 29.34 28.81
N VAL A 47 -9.67 28.99 28.50
CA VAL A 47 -10.02 27.84 27.65
C VAL A 47 -9.60 28.09 26.20
N ALA A 48 -9.57 29.35 25.75
CA ALA A 48 -9.13 29.69 24.40
C ALA A 48 -7.63 29.38 24.22
N ASP A 49 -6.80 29.78 25.18
CA ASP A 49 -5.36 29.52 25.16
C ASP A 49 -5.06 28.02 25.19
N TYR A 50 -5.77 27.28 26.05
CA TYR A 50 -5.70 25.82 26.11
C TYR A 50 -6.07 25.17 24.75
N ALA A 51 -7.16 25.61 24.10
CA ALA A 51 -7.58 25.06 22.83
C ALA A 51 -6.56 25.33 21.71
N ILE A 52 -5.94 26.52 21.69
CA ILE A 52 -4.88 26.86 20.75
C ILE A 52 -3.64 25.99 20.99
N GLN A 53 -3.21 25.85 22.25
CA GLN A 53 -2.08 25.01 22.62
C GLN A 53 -2.31 23.56 22.21
N MET A 54 -3.46 22.99 22.52
CA MET A 54 -3.74 21.59 22.16
C MET A 54 -3.94 21.36 20.68
N MET A 55 -4.49 22.34 19.96
CA MET A 55 -4.55 22.26 18.51
C MET A 55 -3.13 22.27 17.91
N ARG A 56 -2.24 23.14 18.39
CA ARG A 56 -0.84 23.17 17.97
C ARG A 56 -0.17 21.82 18.23
N ASP A 57 -0.24 21.31 19.46
CA ASP A 57 0.43 20.06 19.85
C ASP A 57 -0.14 18.86 19.05
N THR A 58 -1.46 18.83 18.81
CA THR A 58 -2.11 17.82 17.96
C THR A 58 -1.62 17.91 16.51
N LEU A 59 -1.52 19.12 15.96
CA LEU A 59 -1.10 19.34 14.56
C LEU A 59 0.40 19.08 14.37
N GLU A 60 1.25 19.39 15.35
CA GLU A 60 2.68 19.07 15.31
C GLU A 60 2.91 17.55 15.32
N ASN A 61 2.18 16.83 16.17
CA ASN A 61 2.20 15.36 16.17
C ASN A 61 1.70 14.81 14.83
N TRP A 62 0.58 15.33 14.31
CA TRP A 62 0.05 14.89 13.02
C TRP A 62 1.00 15.17 11.85
N GLN A 63 1.62 16.35 11.83
CA GLN A 63 2.58 16.75 10.80
C GLN A 63 3.80 15.83 10.79
N SER A 64 4.39 15.56 11.95
CA SER A 64 5.58 14.71 12.06
C SER A 64 5.29 13.25 11.68
N GLU A 65 4.19 12.68 12.18
CA GLU A 65 3.77 11.31 11.85
C GLU A 65 3.42 11.16 10.37
N PHE A 66 2.74 12.15 9.77
CA PHE A 66 2.42 12.12 8.34
C PHE A 66 3.68 12.18 7.47
N LEU A 67 4.64 13.04 7.83
CA LEU A 67 5.92 13.12 7.14
C LEU A 67 6.71 11.80 7.27
N GLN A 68 6.73 11.19 8.45
CA GLN A 68 7.35 9.89 8.70
C GLN A 68 6.71 8.79 7.86
N LEU A 69 5.38 8.69 7.85
CA LEU A 69 4.65 7.67 7.08
C LEU A 69 4.87 7.83 5.58
N ILE A 70 4.83 9.07 5.06
CA ILE A 70 5.14 9.35 3.66
C ILE A 70 6.58 8.94 3.36
N TRP A 71 7.54 9.36 4.17
CA TRP A 71 8.94 9.02 3.95
C TRP A 71 9.17 7.51 3.96
N GLN A 72 8.54 6.79 4.88
CA GLN A 72 8.63 5.35 4.96
C GLN A 72 8.00 4.66 3.74
N VAL A 73 6.75 4.97 3.41
CA VAL A 73 6.04 4.31 2.30
C VAL A 73 6.62 4.71 0.95
N ALA A 74 6.80 6.01 0.69
CA ALA A 74 7.34 6.50 -0.57
C ALA A 74 8.82 6.15 -0.72
N GLY A 75 9.60 6.25 0.36
CA GLY A 75 11.00 5.85 0.37
C GLY A 75 11.17 4.35 0.10
N LEU A 76 10.41 3.49 0.77
CA LEU A 76 10.41 2.05 0.49
C LEU A 76 9.92 1.75 -0.93
N ALA A 77 8.84 2.38 -1.39
CA ALA A 77 8.33 2.20 -2.74
C ALA A 77 9.37 2.62 -3.80
N MET A 78 10.07 3.74 -3.59
CA MET A 78 11.15 4.20 -4.47
C MET A 78 12.32 3.22 -4.47
N LEU A 79 12.78 2.77 -3.30
CA LEU A 79 13.87 1.80 -3.17
C LEU A 79 13.50 0.45 -3.83
N LEU A 80 12.26 0.00 -3.67
CA LEU A 80 11.75 -1.17 -4.38
C LEU A 80 11.73 -0.93 -5.89
N HIS A 81 11.26 0.22 -6.35
CA HIS A 81 11.16 0.50 -7.79
C HIS A 81 12.54 0.65 -8.47
N VAL A 82 13.49 1.34 -7.83
CA VAL A 82 14.81 1.66 -8.39
C VAL A 82 15.83 0.56 -8.12
N GLY A 83 15.79 -0.05 -6.93
CA GLY A 83 16.84 -0.92 -6.41
C GLY A 83 16.51 -2.41 -6.39
N SER A 84 15.27 -2.84 -6.66
CA SER A 84 14.92 -4.26 -6.59
C SER A 84 15.09 -4.98 -7.93
N PRO A 85 16.08 -5.88 -8.09
CA PRO A 85 16.06 -6.88 -9.16
C PRO A 85 14.85 -7.82 -9.07
N GLN A 86 14.20 -7.96 -7.90
CA GLN A 86 12.96 -8.73 -7.78
C GLN A 86 11.74 -8.04 -8.40
N SER A 87 11.70 -6.70 -8.49
CA SER A 87 10.59 -5.97 -9.10
C SER A 87 10.55 -6.11 -10.63
N LYS A 88 11.66 -6.49 -11.27
CA LYS A 88 11.76 -6.71 -12.72
C LYS A 88 11.78 -8.19 -13.12
N GLU A 89 11.97 -9.11 -12.18
CA GLU A 89 12.24 -10.53 -12.46
C GLU A 89 11.52 -11.53 -11.54
N GLY A 90 10.57 -11.09 -10.71
CA GLY A 90 9.83 -11.97 -9.80
C GLY A 90 8.73 -12.75 -10.52
N ASP A 91 7.56 -12.14 -10.63
CA ASP A 91 6.35 -12.78 -11.15
C ASP A 91 6.47 -13.11 -12.63
N ASP A 92 6.90 -12.17 -13.47
CA ASP A 92 7.05 -12.40 -14.92
C ASP A 92 8.01 -13.57 -15.23
N ARG A 93 9.05 -13.76 -14.41
CA ARG A 93 10.02 -14.86 -14.58
C ARG A 93 9.45 -16.18 -14.08
N VAL A 94 8.65 -16.17 -13.02
CA VAL A 94 7.94 -17.35 -12.51
C VAL A 94 6.88 -17.78 -13.50
N GLU A 95 6.09 -16.84 -14.02
CA GLU A 95 5.10 -17.04 -15.08
C GLU A 95 5.76 -17.65 -16.32
N ALA A 96 6.83 -17.04 -16.84
CA ALA A 96 7.56 -17.57 -17.99
C ALA A 96 8.14 -18.98 -17.76
N LYS A 97 8.54 -19.32 -16.52
CA LYS A 97 8.99 -20.69 -16.17
C LYS A 97 7.83 -21.67 -16.12
N ILE A 98 6.69 -21.28 -15.55
CA ILE A 98 5.47 -22.09 -15.49
C ILE A 98 4.96 -22.37 -16.90
N ASP A 99 4.95 -21.37 -17.77
CA ASP A 99 4.57 -21.52 -19.17
C ASP A 99 5.50 -22.48 -19.91
N ALA A 100 6.81 -22.33 -19.71
CA ALA A 100 7.81 -23.22 -20.29
C ALA A 100 7.60 -24.67 -19.84
N ILE A 101 7.23 -24.90 -18.57
CA ILE A 101 6.92 -26.23 -18.03
C ILE A 101 5.62 -26.78 -18.63
N LEU A 102 4.53 -26.00 -18.65
CA LEU A 102 3.24 -26.39 -19.25
C LEU A 102 3.39 -26.83 -20.70
N LEU A 103 4.17 -26.07 -21.46
CA LEU A 103 4.44 -26.35 -22.87
C LEU A 103 5.39 -27.53 -23.08
N ALA A 104 6.31 -27.78 -22.15
CA ALA A 104 7.22 -28.93 -22.18
C ALA A 104 6.51 -30.24 -21.79
N VAL A 105 5.52 -30.19 -20.89
CA VAL A 105 4.73 -31.37 -20.48
C VAL A 105 3.74 -31.77 -21.58
N GLU A 106 2.89 -30.84 -22.04
CA GLU A 106 1.93 -31.13 -23.10
C GLU A 106 1.61 -29.89 -23.94
N LYS A 107 2.30 -29.75 -25.08
CA LYS A 107 2.22 -28.56 -25.92
C LYS A 107 0.79 -28.16 -26.33
N ARG A 108 -0.03 -29.10 -26.83
CA ARG A 108 -1.38 -28.79 -27.36
C ARG A 108 -2.39 -28.40 -26.28
N ARG A 109 -2.34 -29.02 -25.10
CA ARG A 109 -3.21 -28.66 -23.98
C ARG A 109 -2.69 -27.44 -23.23
N GLY A 110 -1.37 -27.31 -23.09
CA GLY A 110 -0.73 -26.11 -22.53
C GLY A 110 -1.14 -24.84 -23.28
N GLU A 111 -1.06 -24.84 -24.62
CA GLU A 111 -1.50 -23.71 -25.45
C GLU A 111 -2.98 -23.34 -25.26
N ARG A 112 -3.87 -24.32 -25.02
CA ARG A 112 -5.28 -24.04 -24.72
C ARG A 112 -5.47 -23.44 -23.33
N ILE A 113 -4.77 -23.99 -22.33
CA ILE A 113 -4.85 -23.53 -20.94
C ILE A 113 -4.32 -22.11 -20.81
N LEU A 114 -3.16 -21.80 -21.41
CA LEU A 114 -2.64 -20.42 -21.41
C LEU A 114 -3.66 -19.46 -22.02
N LYS A 115 -4.22 -19.78 -23.19
CA LYS A 115 -5.19 -18.91 -23.87
C LYS A 115 -6.47 -18.67 -23.04
N GLU A 116 -6.91 -19.67 -22.29
CA GLU A 116 -8.06 -19.55 -21.38
C GLU A 116 -7.73 -18.66 -20.17
N ILE A 117 -6.55 -18.84 -19.57
CA ILE A 117 -6.07 -18.03 -18.44
C ILE A 117 -5.90 -16.58 -18.88
N ASP A 118 -5.24 -16.33 -20.02
CA ASP A 118 -5.04 -15.00 -20.59
C ASP A 118 -6.38 -14.28 -20.79
N GLY A 119 -7.38 -14.97 -21.35
CA GLY A 119 -8.72 -14.41 -21.57
C GLY A 119 -9.49 -14.08 -20.28
N ILE A 120 -9.24 -14.82 -19.18
CA ILE A 120 -9.85 -14.53 -17.87
C ILE A 120 -9.21 -13.29 -17.22
N TYR A 121 -7.93 -13.02 -17.53
CA TYR A 121 -7.15 -11.94 -16.92
C TYR A 121 -6.79 -10.79 -17.89
N GLU A 122 -7.41 -10.74 -19.07
CA GLU A 122 -7.30 -9.64 -20.06
C GLU A 122 -7.57 -8.29 -19.38
N GLY A 123 -6.50 -7.60 -18.99
CA GLY A 123 -6.53 -6.39 -18.15
C GLY A 123 -5.32 -6.25 -17.21
N ARG A 124 -4.62 -7.34 -16.91
CA ARG A 124 -3.30 -7.34 -16.25
C ARG A 124 -2.25 -7.83 -17.23
N HIS A 125 -1.67 -6.94 -18.03
CA HIS A 125 -0.52 -7.29 -18.87
C HIS A 125 0.73 -7.52 -18.01
N THR A 126 0.97 -8.77 -17.59
CA THR A 126 2.25 -9.22 -17.00
C THR A 126 3.17 -9.89 -18.02
N ASP A 127 2.65 -10.41 -19.12
CA ASP A 127 3.48 -11.16 -20.07
C ASP A 127 4.17 -10.26 -21.12
N THR A 128 5.43 -9.91 -20.90
CA THR A 128 6.27 -9.21 -21.90
C THR A 128 7.45 -10.03 -22.42
N GLY A 129 7.78 -11.16 -21.77
CA GLY A 129 9.03 -11.88 -22.02
C GLY A 129 8.92 -12.98 -23.08
N LEU A 130 7.93 -13.88 -22.91
CA LEU A 130 7.88 -15.13 -23.67
C LEU A 130 7.36 -14.90 -25.10
N ILE A 131 6.32 -14.06 -25.25
CA ILE A 131 5.78 -13.66 -26.55
C ILE A 131 6.85 -12.91 -27.37
N ARG A 132 7.59 -11.98 -26.74
CA ARG A 132 8.66 -11.24 -27.41
C ARG A 132 9.78 -12.17 -27.90
N GLN A 133 10.17 -13.16 -27.10
CA GLN A 133 11.21 -14.11 -27.48
C GLN A 133 10.76 -15.05 -28.61
N ARG A 134 9.47 -15.44 -28.62
CA ARG A 134 8.86 -16.22 -29.71
C ARG A 134 8.72 -15.41 -30.99
N ALA A 135 8.30 -14.15 -30.91
CA ALA A 135 8.23 -13.23 -32.04
C ALA A 135 9.61 -13.02 -32.68
N MET A 136 10.64 -12.74 -31.88
CA MET A 136 12.01 -12.60 -32.38
C MET A 136 12.57 -13.88 -33.00
N ARG A 137 12.25 -15.06 -32.44
CA ARG A 137 12.65 -16.35 -33.03
C ARG A 137 11.93 -16.64 -34.34
N ALA A 138 10.66 -16.26 -34.45
CA ALA A 138 9.88 -16.41 -35.67
C ALA A 138 10.38 -15.46 -36.78
N GLU A 139 10.71 -14.21 -36.43
CA GLU A 139 11.33 -13.25 -37.36
C GLU A 139 12.70 -13.71 -37.84
N ARG A 140 13.58 -14.18 -36.93
CA ARG A 140 14.89 -14.73 -37.33
C ARG A 140 14.79 -15.94 -38.26
N ARG A 141 13.75 -16.76 -38.11
CA ARG A 141 13.47 -17.88 -39.03
C ARG A 141 12.95 -17.43 -40.39
N ARG A 142 12.23 -16.31 -40.46
CA ARG A 142 11.75 -15.71 -41.72
C ARG A 142 12.83 -14.89 -42.45
N ALA A 143 13.76 -14.29 -41.71
CA ALA A 143 14.86 -13.52 -42.28
C ALA A 143 16.06 -14.38 -42.74
N GLY A 144 16.09 -15.66 -42.35
CA GLY A 144 17.13 -16.64 -42.73
C GLY A 144 16.66 -17.72 -43.70
N ALA A 145 15.47 -17.59 -44.29
CA ALA A 145 14.88 -18.45 -45.33
C ALA A 145 14.60 -17.60 -46.58
#